data_AF-A0A285ZYM6-F1
#
_entry.id   AF-A0A285ZYM6-F1
#
_cell.length_a   1.000
_cell.length_b   1.000
_cell.length_c   1.000
_cell.angle_alpha   90.00
_cell.angle_beta   90.00
_cell.angle_gamma   90.00
#
_symmetry.space_group_name_H-M   'P 1'
#
loop_
_entity.id
_entity.type
_entity.pdbx_description
1 polymer ?
#
loop_
_entity_poly.entity_id
_entity_poly.type
_entity_poly.pdbx_seq_one_letter_code
_entity_poly.pdbx_strand_id
1 'polypeptide(L)'
;MTDQQVIELIEKELKEKTLRTTEQYLAIHNPVYTRDKLKVDRIDREGENELIIAYLPVIDERFYFAIYIDTQNNEIINVGTESDNRVYFRADSDRFGFEELSKMTILKSTGGRNKGDTRGTGFWKESTIFFEPNKEPDEFADKLKKLLDFLEIDIEGIKRLIREADGYIQVAMEIHNGNTMLGGPHIDSDALKRMSDLELEINFDLYVGGRSFKD
;
A
#
# COMPACT_ATOMS: atom_id res chain seq x y z
N MET A 1 15.64 18.82 3.30
CA MET A 1 15.02 18.80 4.64
C MET A 1 15.33 17.46 5.31
N THR A 2 15.67 17.42 6.60
CA THR A 2 15.86 16.17 7.36
C THR A 2 14.53 15.61 7.86
N ASP A 3 14.49 14.34 8.25
CA ASP A 3 13.27 13.72 8.80
C ASP A 3 12.79 14.43 10.06
N GLN A 4 13.71 14.88 10.92
CA GLN A 4 13.38 15.65 12.11
C GLN A 4 12.71 16.99 11.75
N GLN A 5 13.21 17.69 10.73
CA GLN A 5 12.61 18.94 10.25
C GLN A 5 11.21 18.70 9.65
N VAL A 6 11.02 17.60 8.92
CA VAL A 6 9.71 17.18 8.41
C VAL A 6 8.73 16.96 9.57
N ILE A 7 9.13 16.18 10.58
CA ILE A 7 8.29 15.88 11.74
C ILE A 7 7.91 17.15 12.51
N GLU A 8 8.87 18.05 12.75
CA GLU A 8 8.62 19.32 13.43
C GLU A 8 7.61 20.20 12.68
N LEU A 9 7.72 20.25 11.35
CA LEU A 9 6.79 20.99 10.51
C LEU A 9 5.37 20.40 10.59
N ILE A 10 5.26 19.07 10.58
CA ILE A 10 3.98 18.36 10.71
C ILE A 10 3.38 18.58 12.09
N GLU A 11 4.15 18.42 13.17
CA GLU A 11 3.66 18.65 14.53
C GLU A 11 3.16 20.10 14.73
N LYS A 12 3.85 21.07 14.12
CA LYS A 12 3.40 22.46 14.12
C LYS A 12 2.03 22.59 13.42
N GLU A 13 1.87 22.03 12.23
CA GLU A 13 0.59 22.09 11.51
C GLU A 13 -0.53 21.36 12.23
N LEU A 14 -0.30 20.18 12.80
CA LEU A 14 -1.34 19.45 13.56
C LEU A 14 -1.79 20.24 14.82
N LYS A 15 -0.87 21.00 15.41
CA LYS A 15 -1.15 21.85 16.57
C LYS A 15 -1.90 23.12 16.18
N GLU A 16 -1.35 23.89 15.24
CA GLU A 16 -1.81 25.21 14.84
C GLU A 16 -2.98 25.18 13.84
N LYS A 17 -3.07 24.11 13.03
CA LYS A 17 -4.11 23.83 12.03
C LYS A 17 -4.27 24.98 11.04
N THR A 18 -3.17 25.37 10.40
CA THR A 18 -3.18 26.51 9.48
C THR A 18 -3.92 26.21 8.19
N LEU A 19 -3.99 24.93 7.79
CA LEU A 19 -4.80 24.47 6.67
C LEU A 19 -6.19 24.04 7.12
N ARG A 20 -7.21 24.46 6.36
CA ARG A 20 -8.60 24.06 6.58
C ARG A 20 -8.80 22.54 6.49
N THR A 21 -8.06 21.87 5.61
CA THR A 21 -8.10 20.41 5.48
C THR A 21 -7.61 19.71 6.74
N THR A 22 -6.56 20.24 7.39
CA THR A 22 -6.09 19.75 8.69
C THR A 22 -7.18 19.84 9.75
N GLU A 23 -7.87 20.98 9.86
CA GLU A 23 -8.98 21.12 10.80
C GLU A 23 -10.09 20.09 10.55
N GLN A 24 -10.46 19.89 9.29
CA GLN A 24 -11.51 18.96 8.90
C GLN A 24 -11.16 17.51 9.24
N TYR A 25 -9.95 17.06 8.89
CA TYR A 25 -9.51 15.70 9.19
C TYR A 25 -9.36 15.47 10.69
N LEU A 26 -8.76 16.40 11.43
CA LEU A 26 -8.59 16.27 12.89
C LEU A 26 -9.90 16.37 13.68
N ALA A 27 -10.99 16.86 13.06
CA ALA A 27 -12.31 16.86 13.68
C ALA A 27 -12.96 15.47 13.75
N ILE A 28 -12.47 14.51 12.96
CA ILE A 28 -13.04 13.15 12.85
C ILE A 28 -12.03 12.04 13.12
N HIS A 29 -10.74 12.33 12.94
CA HIS A 29 -9.64 11.36 13.00
C HIS A 29 -8.48 11.88 13.85
N ASN A 30 -7.62 10.97 14.30
CA ASN A 30 -6.45 11.32 15.10
C ASN A 30 -5.22 10.56 14.58
N PRO A 31 -4.06 11.23 14.43
CA PRO A 31 -2.83 10.53 14.11
C PRO A 31 -2.34 9.72 15.31
N VAL A 32 -1.58 8.67 15.06
CA VAL A 32 -1.01 7.82 16.11
C VAL A 32 0.21 8.49 16.75
N TYR A 33 0.26 8.48 18.09
CA TYR A 33 1.44 8.86 18.87
C TYR A 33 1.99 7.63 19.61
N THR A 34 3.31 7.45 19.61
CA THR A 34 4.00 6.40 20.36
C THR A 34 5.01 7.03 21.31
N ARG A 35 4.85 6.81 22.63
CA ARG A 35 5.70 7.43 23.67
C ARG A 35 5.77 8.96 23.50
N ASP A 36 4.60 9.58 23.32
CA ASP A 36 4.40 11.03 23.13
C ASP A 36 5.08 11.63 21.89
N LYS A 37 5.51 10.79 20.94
CA LYS A 37 6.05 11.23 19.64
C LYS A 37 5.11 10.86 18.51
N LEU A 38 4.93 11.78 17.56
CA LEU A 38 4.17 11.52 16.35
C LEU A 38 4.77 10.31 15.61
N LYS A 39 3.94 9.32 15.29
CA LYS A 39 4.36 8.19 14.45
C LYS A 39 4.27 8.61 12.99
N VAL A 40 5.36 8.41 12.25
CA VAL A 40 5.44 8.59 10.80
C VAL A 40 5.93 7.26 10.23
N ASP A 41 5.12 6.62 9.40
CA ASP A 41 5.41 5.28 8.89
C ASP A 41 6.29 5.31 7.64
N ARG A 42 6.25 6.40 6.87
CA ARG A 42 7.19 6.67 5.78
C ARG A 42 7.28 8.17 5.51
N ILE A 43 8.48 8.61 5.12
CA ILE A 43 8.70 9.92 4.50
C ILE A 43 9.24 9.65 3.10
N ASP A 44 8.37 9.87 2.12
CA ASP A 44 8.69 9.65 0.72
C ASP A 44 9.33 10.88 0.08
N ARG A 45 10.35 10.61 -0.73
CA ARG A 45 11.18 11.59 -1.44
C ARG A 45 11.43 11.16 -2.89
N GLU A 46 10.76 10.10 -3.34
CA GLU A 46 10.95 9.50 -4.68
C GLU A 46 10.19 10.28 -5.77
N GLY A 47 9.20 11.10 -5.37
CA GLY A 47 8.40 11.91 -6.29
C GLY A 47 9.18 12.99 -7.04
N GLU A 48 8.69 13.33 -8.22
CA GLU A 48 9.17 14.48 -9.00
C GLU A 48 8.76 15.81 -8.33
N ASN A 49 9.48 16.89 -8.63
CA ASN A 49 9.12 18.27 -8.28
C ASN A 49 9.28 18.67 -6.80
N GLU A 50 10.33 18.21 -6.13
CA GLU A 50 10.75 18.80 -4.84
C GLU A 50 9.66 18.69 -3.75
N LEU A 51 8.80 17.68 -3.88
CA LEU A 51 7.72 17.38 -2.96
C LEU A 51 8.11 16.21 -2.05
N ILE A 52 7.84 16.35 -0.76
CA ILE A 52 7.92 15.26 0.21
C ILE A 52 6.51 14.87 0.60
N ILE A 53 6.25 13.57 0.71
CA ILE A 53 4.99 13.06 1.27
C ILE A 53 5.31 12.29 2.55
N ALA A 54 4.74 12.74 3.67
CA ALA A 54 4.84 12.02 4.94
C ALA A 54 3.53 11.28 5.23
N TYR A 55 3.64 9.98 5.53
CA TYR A 55 2.51 9.10 5.80
C TYR A 55 2.36 8.86 7.30
N LEU A 56 1.27 9.36 7.88
CA LEU A 56 0.96 9.22 9.29
C LEU A 56 -0.17 8.20 9.46
N PRO A 57 0.02 7.14 10.24
CA PRO A 57 -1.06 6.23 10.57
C PRO A 57 -2.14 6.93 11.39
N VAL A 58 -3.40 6.54 11.16
CA VAL A 58 -4.59 7.06 11.83
C VAL A 58 -5.09 6.03 12.85
N ILE A 59 -5.51 6.48 14.04
CA ILE A 59 -6.02 5.61 15.10
C ILE A 59 -7.25 4.83 14.63
N ASP A 60 -7.23 3.51 14.81
CA ASP A 60 -8.31 2.56 14.47
C ASP A 60 -8.67 2.48 12.98
N GLU A 61 -7.83 3.02 12.10
CA GLU A 61 -8.03 3.04 10.65
C GLU A 61 -6.85 2.42 9.90
N ARG A 62 -7.06 1.96 8.67
CA ARG A 62 -5.96 1.44 7.82
C ARG A 62 -5.36 2.46 6.87
N PHE A 63 -6.14 3.44 6.43
CA PHE A 63 -5.64 4.52 5.60
C PHE A 63 -4.73 5.46 6.39
N TYR A 64 -3.96 6.28 5.68
CA TYR A 64 -2.98 7.20 6.25
C TYR A 64 -3.41 8.65 6.03
N PHE A 65 -2.97 9.56 6.89
CA PHE A 65 -2.84 10.95 6.46
C PHE A 65 -1.62 11.06 5.56
N ALA A 66 -1.80 11.71 4.41
CA ALA A 66 -0.72 12.09 3.50
C ALA A 66 -0.47 13.59 3.66
N ILE A 67 0.72 13.94 4.15
CA ILE A 67 1.13 15.33 4.36
C ILE A 67 2.10 15.73 3.25
N TYR A 68 1.67 16.68 2.42
CA TYR A 68 2.42 17.15 1.26
C TYR A 68 3.24 18.37 1.66
N ILE A 69 4.56 18.27 1.51
CA ILE A 69 5.51 19.29 1.93
C ILE A 69 6.30 19.76 0.71
N ASP A 70 6.20 21.05 0.41
CA ASP A 70 7.03 21.71 -0.57
C ASP A 70 8.41 22.00 0.04
N THR A 71 9.47 21.43 -0.55
CA THR A 71 10.84 21.62 -0.06
C THR A 71 11.46 22.95 -0.46
N GLN A 72 10.92 23.65 -1.46
CA GLN A 72 11.40 25.00 -1.83
C GLN A 72 11.05 26.00 -0.73
N ASN A 73 9.78 25.98 -0.32
CA ASN A 73 9.25 26.92 0.66
C ASN A 73 9.30 26.38 2.10
N ASN A 74 9.64 25.10 2.28
CA ASN A 74 9.63 24.40 3.56
C ASN A 74 8.28 24.51 4.28
N GLU A 75 7.19 24.31 3.54
CA GLU A 75 5.82 24.46 4.03
C GLU A 75 4.96 23.25 3.70
N ILE A 76 3.95 23.00 4.54
CA ILE A 76 2.92 22.01 4.24
C ILE A 76 1.91 22.68 3.33
N ILE A 77 1.78 22.17 2.12
CA ILE A 77 0.88 22.71 1.10
C ILE A 77 -0.48 22.01 1.09
N ASN A 78 -0.55 20.78 1.62
CA ASN A 78 -1.79 20.02 1.72
C ASN A 78 -1.72 18.92 2.78
N VAL A 79 -2.90 18.57 3.29
CA VAL A 79 -3.16 17.37 4.10
C VAL A 79 -4.31 16.63 3.46
N GLY A 80 -4.08 15.37 3.11
CA GLY A 80 -5.08 14.47 2.53
C GLY A 80 -5.06 13.11 3.21
N THR A 81 -5.75 12.15 2.59
CA THR A 81 -5.67 10.74 2.97
C THR A 81 -5.09 9.93 1.84
N GLU A 82 -4.17 9.01 2.15
CA GLU A 82 -3.73 7.95 1.24
C GLU A 82 -4.37 6.63 1.65
N SER A 83 -4.80 5.84 0.67
CA SER A 83 -5.41 4.53 0.92
C SER A 83 -4.40 3.54 1.48
N ASP A 84 -4.86 2.54 2.23
CA ASP A 84 -4.03 1.37 2.53
C ASP A 84 -3.88 0.53 1.26
N ASN A 85 -2.85 0.81 0.47
CA ASN A 85 -2.58 0.10 -0.77
C ASN A 85 -1.71 -1.14 -0.47
N ARG A 86 -2.31 -2.33 -0.63
CA ARG A 86 -1.59 -3.61 -0.62
C ARG A 86 -1.60 -4.20 -2.02
N VAL A 87 -0.45 -4.17 -2.68
CA VAL A 87 -0.25 -4.67 -4.05
C VAL A 87 0.77 -5.80 -4.00
N TYR A 88 0.32 -7.01 -4.33
CA TYR A 88 1.16 -8.19 -4.20
C TYR A 88 0.83 -9.23 -5.27
N PHE A 89 1.82 -10.02 -5.66
CA PHE A 89 1.56 -11.23 -6.43
C PHE A 89 1.05 -12.32 -5.49
N ARG A 90 0.07 -13.07 -5.97
CA ARG A 90 -0.54 -14.20 -5.29
C ARG A 90 -0.65 -15.37 -6.27
N ALA A 91 -0.31 -16.57 -5.82
CA ALA A 91 -0.59 -17.81 -6.55
C ALA A 91 -1.23 -18.82 -5.60
N ASP A 92 -2.41 -19.32 -5.96
CA ASP A 92 -3.19 -20.30 -5.21
C ASP A 92 -3.11 -21.68 -5.87
N SER A 93 -3.01 -22.74 -5.07
CA SER A 93 -3.01 -24.10 -5.60
C SER A 93 -3.76 -25.07 -4.73
N ASP A 94 -4.62 -25.86 -5.38
CA ASP A 94 -5.22 -27.05 -4.80
C ASP A 94 -4.29 -28.27 -4.81
N ARG A 95 -3.20 -28.21 -5.58
CA ARG A 95 -2.30 -29.33 -5.87
C ARG A 95 -0.98 -29.25 -5.12
N PHE A 96 -0.41 -28.06 -5.02
CA PHE A 96 0.92 -27.83 -4.46
C PHE A 96 0.85 -27.25 -3.05
N GLY A 97 1.75 -27.69 -2.18
CA GLY A 97 2.00 -27.05 -0.88
C GLY A 97 2.81 -25.77 -1.02
N PHE A 98 2.86 -24.97 0.05
CA PHE A 98 3.64 -23.73 0.10
C PHE A 98 5.13 -23.93 -0.22
N GLU A 99 5.74 -25.03 0.25
CA GLU A 99 7.15 -25.33 -0.05
C GLU A 99 7.36 -25.68 -1.53
N GLU A 100 6.40 -26.37 -2.15
CA GLU A 100 6.47 -26.72 -3.57
C GLU A 100 6.28 -25.47 -4.45
N LEU A 101 5.33 -24.61 -4.10
CA LEU A 101 5.14 -23.30 -4.74
C LEU A 101 6.41 -22.44 -4.64
N SER A 102 7.04 -22.42 -3.46
CA SER A 102 8.28 -21.67 -3.24
C SER A 102 9.46 -22.16 -4.09
N LYS A 103 9.44 -23.42 -4.56
CA LYS A 103 10.47 -23.99 -5.44
C LYS A 103 10.22 -23.69 -6.93
N MET A 104 9.09 -23.10 -7.29
CA MET A 104 8.78 -22.77 -8.69
C MET A 104 9.53 -21.53 -9.18
N THR A 105 10.05 -20.71 -8.27
CA THR A 105 10.79 -19.48 -8.55
C THR A 105 12.00 -19.36 -7.63
N ILE A 106 13.00 -18.57 -8.04
CA ILE A 106 14.13 -18.19 -7.18
C ILE A 106 13.78 -17.06 -6.19
N LEU A 107 12.62 -16.41 -6.38
CA LEU A 107 12.20 -15.29 -5.55
C LEU A 107 11.85 -15.74 -4.13
N LYS A 108 12.25 -14.94 -3.15
CA LYS A 108 11.90 -15.20 -1.75
C LYS A 108 10.49 -14.70 -1.47
N SER A 109 9.58 -15.61 -1.11
CA SER A 109 8.21 -15.27 -0.73
C SER A 109 8.16 -14.35 0.49
N THR A 110 7.20 -13.43 0.51
CA THR A 110 6.91 -12.59 1.68
C THR A 110 5.90 -13.24 2.63
N GLY A 111 5.26 -14.32 2.19
CA GLY A 111 4.39 -15.16 3.00
C GLY A 111 3.70 -16.25 2.19
N GLY A 112 2.86 -17.02 2.87
CA GLY A 112 2.04 -18.04 2.26
C GLY A 112 1.29 -18.84 3.31
N ARG A 113 0.54 -19.83 2.85
CA ARG A 113 -0.24 -20.76 3.68
C ARG A 113 -0.36 -22.10 2.97
N ASN A 114 -0.58 -23.17 3.73
CA ASN A 114 -0.93 -24.47 3.17
C ASN A 114 -2.44 -24.71 3.22
N LYS A 115 -2.91 -25.54 2.29
CA LYS A 115 -4.20 -26.19 2.40
C LYS A 115 -4.30 -26.95 3.72
N GLY A 116 -5.40 -26.76 4.43
CA GLY A 116 -5.63 -27.35 5.75
C GLY A 116 -5.09 -26.54 6.93
N ASP A 117 -4.37 -25.44 6.70
CA ASP A 117 -4.03 -24.51 7.77
C ASP A 117 -5.29 -23.84 8.34
N THR A 118 -5.26 -23.47 9.62
CA THR A 118 -6.41 -22.88 10.32
C THR A 118 -6.74 -21.48 9.79
N ARG A 119 -8.04 -21.21 9.60
CA ARG A 119 -8.60 -19.91 9.21
C ARG A 119 -9.79 -19.57 10.10
N GLY A 120 -9.56 -18.83 11.17
CA GLY A 120 -10.62 -18.52 12.14
C GLY A 120 -11.24 -19.81 12.69
N THR A 121 -12.53 -20.03 12.44
CA THR A 121 -13.24 -21.26 12.82
C THR A 121 -13.21 -22.37 11.76
N GLY A 122 -12.51 -22.17 10.64
CA GLY A 122 -12.43 -23.13 9.53
C GLY A 122 -10.99 -23.41 9.10
N PHE A 123 -10.85 -23.95 7.88
CA PHE A 123 -9.55 -24.27 7.28
C PHE A 123 -9.45 -23.68 5.88
N TRP A 124 -8.22 -23.39 5.46
CA TRP A 124 -7.92 -22.98 4.10
C TRP A 124 -8.12 -24.14 3.11
N LYS A 125 -8.80 -23.87 2.00
CA LYS A 125 -9.15 -24.87 0.99
C LYS A 125 -8.02 -25.12 -0.03
N GLU A 126 -7.10 -24.18 -0.11
CA GLU A 126 -5.97 -24.15 -1.04
C GLU A 126 -4.70 -23.70 -0.31
N SER A 127 -3.54 -24.03 -0.87
CA SER A 127 -2.26 -23.42 -0.48
C SER A 127 -2.05 -22.13 -1.26
N THR A 128 -1.25 -21.22 -0.72
CA THR A 128 -0.97 -19.94 -1.37
C THR A 128 0.46 -19.51 -1.12
N ILE A 129 1.06 -18.82 -2.09
CA ILE A 129 2.31 -18.06 -1.95
C ILE A 129 2.05 -16.58 -2.30
N PHE A 130 2.72 -15.67 -1.59
CA PHE A 130 2.62 -14.23 -1.82
C PHE A 130 3.99 -13.55 -1.96
N PHE A 131 4.05 -12.51 -2.80
CA PHE A 131 5.18 -11.60 -2.91
C PHE A 131 4.71 -10.15 -2.83
N GLU A 132 5.14 -9.45 -1.79
CA GLU A 132 4.79 -8.07 -1.48
C GLU A 132 6.07 -7.29 -1.13
N PRO A 133 6.85 -6.88 -2.14
CA PRO A 133 8.16 -6.28 -1.92
C PRO A 133 8.08 -4.90 -1.25
N ASN A 134 6.94 -4.21 -1.35
CA ASN A 134 6.72 -2.90 -0.73
C ASN A 134 5.54 -2.93 0.27
N LYS A 135 5.87 -3.12 1.55
CA LYS A 135 4.91 -3.15 2.67
C LYS A 135 4.67 -1.79 3.34
N GLU A 136 5.50 -0.80 3.05
CA GLU A 136 5.34 0.55 3.60
C GLU A 136 4.15 1.25 2.96
N PRO A 137 3.53 2.28 3.59
CA PRO A 137 2.51 3.08 2.93
C PRO A 137 3.09 3.73 1.67
N ASP A 138 2.36 3.66 0.57
CA ASP A 138 2.78 4.18 -0.73
C ASP A 138 1.58 4.33 -1.66
N GLU A 139 1.78 5.07 -2.72
CA GLU A 139 0.82 5.15 -3.81
C GLU A 139 0.72 3.80 -4.55
N PHE A 140 -0.47 3.52 -5.08
CA PHE A 140 -0.74 2.28 -5.81
C PHE A 140 0.23 2.07 -6.99
N ALA A 141 0.48 3.12 -7.78
CA ALA A 141 1.31 3.04 -8.98
C ALA A 141 2.76 2.65 -8.65
N ASP A 142 3.33 3.26 -7.61
CA ASP A 142 4.69 2.96 -7.17
C ASP A 142 4.81 1.55 -6.60
N LYS A 143 3.82 1.10 -5.82
CA LYS A 143 3.75 -0.29 -5.35
C LYS A 143 3.64 -1.29 -6.51
N LEU A 144 2.82 -1.00 -7.52
CA LEU A 144 2.71 -1.85 -8.70
C LEU A 144 4.04 -1.93 -9.45
N LYS A 145 4.71 -0.79 -9.68
CA LYS A 145 6.02 -0.75 -10.33
C LYS A 145 7.07 -1.54 -9.56
N LYS A 146 7.18 -1.32 -8.24
CA LYS A 146 8.09 -2.06 -7.35
C LYS A 146 7.79 -3.56 -7.33
N LEU A 147 6.51 -3.95 -7.42
CA LEU A 147 6.12 -5.35 -7.58
C LEU A 147 6.60 -5.91 -8.92
N LEU A 148 6.34 -5.23 -10.03
CA LEU A 148 6.77 -5.68 -11.35
C LEU A 148 8.30 -5.80 -11.45
N ASP A 149 9.04 -4.82 -10.91
CA ASP A 149 10.51 -4.85 -10.85
C ASP A 149 11.00 -6.10 -10.11
N PHE A 150 10.31 -6.49 -9.04
CA PHE A 150 10.63 -7.69 -8.27
C PHE A 150 10.28 -8.99 -9.00
N LEU A 151 9.12 -9.05 -9.67
CA LEU A 151 8.67 -10.24 -10.40
C LEU A 151 9.57 -10.53 -11.62
N GLU A 152 10.05 -9.48 -12.31
CA GLU A 152 10.90 -9.59 -13.49
C GLU A 152 12.31 -10.13 -13.20
N ILE A 153 12.71 -10.21 -11.92
CA ILE A 153 13.96 -10.89 -11.53
C ILE A 153 13.90 -12.38 -11.92
N ASP A 154 12.71 -12.98 -11.97
CA ASP A 154 12.52 -14.39 -12.36
C ASP A 154 11.24 -14.58 -13.20
N ILE A 155 11.26 -14.04 -14.41
CA ILE A 155 10.14 -14.11 -15.38
C ILE A 155 9.62 -15.54 -15.55
N GLU A 156 10.52 -16.52 -15.74
CA GLU A 156 10.10 -17.90 -15.97
C GLU A 156 9.48 -18.55 -14.73
N GLY A 157 10.01 -18.26 -13.53
CA GLY A 157 9.42 -18.72 -12.28
C GLY A 157 8.04 -18.13 -12.02
N ILE A 158 7.84 -16.84 -12.33
CA ILE A 158 6.53 -16.18 -12.24
C ILE A 158 5.54 -16.75 -13.24
N LYS A 159 5.93 -16.88 -14.51
CA LYS A 159 5.07 -17.53 -15.52
C LYS A 159 4.72 -18.96 -15.17
N ARG A 160 5.63 -19.68 -14.51
CA ARG A 160 5.35 -21.03 -14.00
C ARG A 160 4.29 -21.00 -12.89
N LEU A 161 4.42 -20.10 -11.92
CA LEU A 161 3.40 -19.92 -10.88
C LEU A 161 2.03 -19.55 -11.47
N ILE A 162 2.00 -18.70 -12.50
CA ILE A 162 0.76 -18.35 -13.22
C ILE A 162 0.10 -19.59 -13.82
N ARG A 163 0.85 -20.41 -14.55
CA ARG A 163 0.30 -21.59 -15.26
C ARG A 163 -0.02 -22.78 -14.35
N GLU A 164 0.73 -22.97 -13.27
CA GLU A 164 0.63 -24.16 -12.41
C GLU A 164 -0.18 -23.90 -11.11
N ALA A 165 -0.37 -22.64 -10.73
CA ALA A 165 -0.93 -22.24 -9.43
C ALA A 165 -1.70 -20.91 -9.49
N ASP A 166 -2.50 -20.69 -10.55
CA ASP A 166 -3.47 -19.58 -10.68
C ASP A 166 -2.90 -18.24 -10.18
N GLY A 167 -1.76 -17.85 -10.74
CA GLY A 167 -0.98 -16.69 -10.31
C GLY A 167 -1.48 -15.37 -10.89
N TYR A 168 -1.60 -14.34 -10.06
CA TYR A 168 -2.09 -13.01 -10.44
C TYR A 168 -1.62 -11.90 -9.49
N ILE A 169 -1.82 -10.63 -9.87
CA ILE A 169 -1.66 -9.49 -8.96
C ILE A 169 -2.95 -9.27 -8.18
N GLN A 170 -2.89 -9.33 -6.85
CA GLN A 170 -3.97 -8.90 -5.97
C GLN A 170 -3.70 -7.50 -5.45
N VAL A 171 -4.72 -6.65 -5.55
CA VAL A 171 -4.76 -5.32 -4.96
C VAL A 171 -5.83 -5.32 -3.89
N ALA A 172 -5.49 -4.92 -2.68
CA ALA A 172 -6.46 -4.59 -1.64
C ALA A 172 -6.26 -3.11 -1.25
N MET A 173 -7.32 -2.32 -1.35
CA MET A 173 -7.29 -0.89 -1.02
C MET A 173 -8.32 -0.58 0.07
N GLU A 174 -7.90 0.06 1.15
CA GLU A 174 -8.82 0.61 2.15
C GLU A 174 -8.83 2.13 2.07
N ILE A 175 -9.97 2.69 1.63
CA ILE A 175 -10.13 4.09 1.28
C ILE A 175 -10.92 4.80 2.38
N HIS A 176 -10.58 6.05 2.67
CA HIS A 176 -11.33 6.87 3.62
C HIS A 176 -12.75 7.19 3.11
N ASN A 177 -13.76 6.94 3.94
CA ASN A 177 -15.19 7.11 3.66
C ASN A 177 -15.64 8.58 3.50
N GLY A 178 -14.79 9.55 3.85
CA GLY A 178 -15.07 10.96 3.59
C GLY A 178 -14.75 11.39 2.16
N ASN A 179 -14.06 10.55 1.38
CA ASN A 179 -13.72 10.86 0.00
C ASN A 179 -14.95 10.66 -0.89
N THR A 180 -15.32 11.70 -1.62
CA THR A 180 -16.47 11.68 -2.54
C THR A 180 -16.21 10.85 -3.80
N MET A 181 -14.94 10.55 -4.08
CA MET A 181 -14.49 9.62 -5.12
C MET A 181 -13.77 8.45 -4.46
N LEU A 182 -14.23 7.23 -4.74
CA LEU A 182 -13.63 5.99 -4.26
C LEU A 182 -12.84 5.35 -5.40
N GLY A 183 -11.59 4.97 -5.14
CA GLY A 183 -10.72 4.31 -6.10
C GLY A 183 -10.15 5.25 -7.15
N GLY A 184 -10.07 4.78 -8.39
CA GLY A 184 -9.33 5.41 -9.48
C GLY A 184 -7.85 5.04 -9.56
N PRO A 185 -7.44 3.78 -9.29
CA PRO A 185 -6.05 3.38 -9.50
C PRO A 185 -5.67 3.61 -10.97
N HIS A 186 -4.56 4.32 -11.18
CA HIS A 186 -4.01 4.53 -12.51
C HIS A 186 -2.96 3.45 -12.81
N ILE A 187 -3.13 2.75 -13.92
CA ILE A 187 -2.11 1.87 -14.48
C ILE A 187 -1.65 2.51 -15.77
N ASP A 188 -0.39 2.93 -15.83
CA ASP A 188 0.17 3.53 -17.02
C ASP A 188 0.45 2.49 -18.12
N SER A 189 0.83 2.96 -19.31
CA SER A 189 1.10 2.08 -20.45
C SER A 189 2.32 1.18 -20.27
N ASP A 190 3.31 1.59 -19.48
CA ASP A 190 4.51 0.80 -19.23
C ASP A 190 4.17 -0.37 -18.31
N ALA A 191 3.50 -0.12 -17.19
CA ALA A 191 2.99 -1.13 -16.28
C ALA A 191 2.06 -2.13 -16.98
N LEU A 192 1.14 -1.66 -17.83
CA LEU A 192 0.27 -2.55 -18.63
C LEU A 192 1.07 -3.48 -19.54
N LYS A 193 2.12 -2.95 -20.20
CA LYS A 193 2.97 -3.74 -21.08
C LYS A 193 3.74 -4.81 -20.28
N ARG A 194 4.36 -4.42 -19.17
CA ARG A 194 5.12 -5.32 -18.29
C ARG A 194 4.24 -6.43 -17.73
N MET A 195 3.03 -6.11 -17.29
CA MET A 195 2.03 -7.10 -16.87
C MET A 195 1.68 -8.06 -18.01
N SER A 196 1.45 -7.55 -19.21
CA SER A 196 1.16 -8.38 -20.38
C SER A 196 2.31 -9.31 -20.73
N ASP A 197 3.55 -8.83 -20.69
CA ASP A 197 4.75 -9.63 -21.00
C ASP A 197 4.94 -10.78 -19.99
N LEU A 198 4.52 -10.56 -18.73
CA LEU A 198 4.49 -11.56 -17.66
C LEU A 198 3.24 -12.45 -17.67
N GLU A 199 2.26 -12.21 -18.55
CA GLU A 199 0.96 -12.91 -18.58
C GLU A 199 0.13 -12.71 -17.29
N LEU A 200 0.27 -11.56 -16.64
CA LEU A 200 -0.40 -11.23 -15.39
C LEU A 200 -1.81 -10.67 -15.60
N GLU A 201 -2.75 -11.18 -14.83
CA GLU A 201 -4.00 -10.50 -14.52
C GLU A 201 -3.89 -9.69 -13.22
N ILE A 202 -4.86 -8.81 -12.97
CA ILE A 202 -4.95 -8.00 -11.75
C ILE A 202 -6.38 -8.01 -11.20
N ASN A 203 -6.51 -8.23 -9.90
CA ASN A 203 -7.78 -8.19 -9.18
C ASN A 203 -7.79 -7.08 -8.13
N PHE A 204 -8.93 -6.41 -7.96
CA PHE A 204 -9.09 -5.29 -7.04
C PHE A 204 -10.16 -5.57 -6.00
N ASP A 205 -9.73 -5.59 -4.74
CA ASP A 205 -10.61 -5.60 -3.57
C ASP A 205 -10.63 -4.20 -2.94
N LEU A 206 -11.75 -3.49 -3.10
CA LEU A 206 -11.92 -2.14 -2.58
C LEU A 206 -12.75 -2.15 -1.31
N TYR A 207 -12.22 -1.54 -0.26
CA TYR A 207 -12.85 -1.37 1.04
C TYR A 207 -12.96 0.10 1.38
N VAL A 208 -13.96 0.44 2.20
CA VAL A 208 -14.19 1.78 2.69
C VAL A 208 -14.19 1.75 4.21
N GLY A 209 -13.37 2.60 4.82
CA GLY A 209 -13.19 2.72 6.27
C GLY A 209 -13.24 4.17 6.73
N GLY A 210 -13.29 4.40 8.03
CA GLY A 210 -13.32 5.75 8.59
C GLY A 210 -14.68 6.41 8.70
N ARG A 211 -14.69 7.48 9.50
CA ARG A 211 -15.84 8.37 9.68
C ARG A 211 -15.96 9.31 8.49
N SER A 212 -17.19 9.58 8.07
CA SER A 212 -17.50 10.64 7.11
C SER A 212 -17.27 12.02 7.74
N PHE A 213 -17.03 13.03 6.90
CA PHE A 213 -17.03 14.42 7.37
C PHE A 213 -18.40 14.81 7.92
N LYS A 214 -18.40 15.75 8.86
CA LYS A 214 -19.63 16.34 9.39
C LYS A 214 -20.11 17.42 8.42
N ASP A 215 -21.42 17.45 8.15
CA ASP A 215 -22.10 18.53 7.43
C ASP A 215 -22.04 19.85 8.21
#